data_AF-A0A2D8XN74-F1
#
_entry.id   AF-A0A2D8XN74-F1
#
_cell.length_a   1.000
_cell.length_b   1.000
_cell.length_c   1.000
_cell.angle_alpha   90.00
_cell.angle_beta   90.00
_cell.angle_gamma   90.00
#
_symmetry.space_group_name_H-M   'P 1'
#
loop_
_entity.id
_entity.type
_entity.pdbx_description
1 polymer ?
#
loop_
_entity_poly.entity_id
_entity_poly.type
_entity_poly.pdbx_seq_one_letter_code
_entity_poly.pdbx_strand_id
1 'polypeptide(L)'
;MKEILARLFGKGSGIVEQVGGVVDKFIRTKDEKAQFEKEMTEILINAEADMQKNVTERWRADMTSDSWLSKNVRPLVLMFLIFCTMLLIFIDAGQLDFKVEDNWVSLLEILLLTVIAAYFGGRTIEKTRKK
;
A
#
# COMPACT_ATOMS: atom_id res chain seq x y z
N MET A 1 19.70 -17.58 25.28
CA MET A 1 20.69 -17.76 24.17
C MET A 1 20.11 -18.54 23.00
N LYS A 2 19.64 -19.79 23.19
CA LYS A 2 19.04 -20.61 22.12
C LYS A 2 17.86 -19.95 21.40
N GLU A 3 17.04 -19.19 22.13
CA GLU A 3 15.94 -18.40 21.54
C GLU A 3 16.43 -17.30 20.59
N ILE A 4 17.48 -16.56 20.96
CA ILE A 4 18.04 -15.48 20.13
C ILE A 4 18.66 -16.08 18.86
N LEU A 5 19.40 -17.19 18.98
CA LEU A 5 19.95 -17.90 17.84
C LEU A 5 18.85 -18.50 16.94
N ALA A 6 17.77 -19.02 17.53
CA ALA A 6 16.62 -19.51 16.78
C ALA A 6 15.84 -18.39 16.06
N ARG A 7 15.83 -17.16 16.60
CA ARG A 7 15.28 -15.98 15.92
C ARG A 7 16.15 -15.53 14.74
N LEU A 8 17.47 -15.64 14.86
CA LEU A 8 18.44 -15.29 13.82
C LEU A 8 18.49 -16.30 12.66
N PHE A 9 18.49 -17.60 12.98
CA PHE A 9 18.75 -18.67 12.01
C PHE A 9 17.54 -19.59 11.73
N GLY A 10 16.38 -19.29 12.34
CA GLY A 10 15.15 -20.07 12.23
C GLY A 10 15.15 -21.34 13.08
N LYS A 11 13.98 -21.75 13.58
CA LYS A 11 13.78 -22.89 14.51
C LYS A 11 14.06 -24.29 13.93
N GLY A 12 14.62 -24.40 12.72
CA GLY A 12 14.82 -25.68 12.03
C GLY A 12 16.21 -25.90 11.42
N SER A 13 17.13 -24.94 11.57
CA SER A 13 18.50 -25.13 11.09
C SER A 13 19.35 -25.75 12.20
N GLY A 14 19.98 -26.90 11.96
CA GLY A 14 21.00 -27.48 12.86
C GLY A 14 22.19 -26.54 13.15
N ILE A 15 22.21 -25.38 12.49
CA ILE A 15 23.08 -24.22 12.71
C ILE A 15 22.85 -23.65 14.13
N VAL A 16 21.64 -23.68 14.68
CA VAL A 16 21.37 -23.19 16.05
C VAL A 16 22.12 -24.02 17.10
N GLU A 17 22.16 -25.35 16.95
CA GLU A 17 22.97 -26.22 17.81
C GLU A 17 24.47 -26.00 17.60
N GLN A 18 24.93 -25.88 16.36
CA GLN A 18 26.35 -25.71 16.04
C GLN A 18 26.90 -24.37 16.55
N VAL A 19 26.18 -23.28 16.30
CA VAL A 19 26.54 -21.93 16.77
C VAL A 19 26.40 -21.85 18.29
N GLY A 20 25.33 -22.43 18.87
CA GLY A 20 25.17 -22.50 20.33
C GLY A 20 26.32 -23.24 21.02
N GLY A 21 26.79 -24.35 20.43
CA GLY A 21 27.92 -25.12 20.95
C GLY A 21 29.28 -24.40 20.82
N VAL A 22 29.45 -23.52 19.83
CA VAL A 22 30.64 -22.65 19.73
C VAL A 22 30.58 -21.53 20.74
N VAL A 23 29.43 -20.87 20.90
CA VAL A 23 29.26 -19.76 21.84
C VAL A 23 29.43 -20.24 23.29
N ASP A 24 28.85 -21.40 23.67
CA ASP A 24 29.01 -21.98 25.00
C ASP A 24 30.45 -22.46 25.30
N LYS A 25 31.32 -22.66 24.30
CA LYS A 25 32.75 -22.97 24.53
C LYS A 25 33.54 -21.75 25.03
N PHE A 26 33.17 -20.55 24.56
CA PHE A 26 33.86 -19.30 24.86
C PHE A 26 33.20 -18.51 25.98
N ILE A 27 31.88 -18.64 26.17
CA ILE A 27 31.12 -17.99 27.24
C ILE A 27 30.81 -19.02 28.33
N ARG A 28 31.48 -18.92 29.47
CA ARG A 28 31.41 -19.97 30.52
C ARG A 28 30.67 -19.53 31.77
N THR A 29 30.65 -18.24 32.08
CA THR A 29 29.96 -17.73 33.27
C THR A 29 28.53 -17.30 32.96
N LYS A 30 27.66 -17.31 33.99
CA LYS A 30 26.27 -16.85 33.85
C LYS A 30 26.19 -15.37 33.51
N ASP A 31 27.11 -14.56 34.04
CA ASP A 31 27.13 -13.11 33.83
C ASP A 31 27.58 -12.75 32.41
N GLU A 32 28.62 -13.39 31.87
CA GLU A 32 29.03 -13.22 30.47
C GLU A 32 27.92 -13.64 29.50
N LYS A 33 27.17 -14.71 29.83
CA LYS A 33 26.03 -15.18 29.04
C LYS A 33 24.88 -14.18 29.05
N ALA A 34 24.55 -13.62 30.21
CA ALA A 34 23.53 -12.59 30.33
C ALA A 34 23.92 -11.31 29.57
N GLN A 35 25.19 -10.92 29.64
CA GLN A 35 25.70 -9.74 28.94
C GLN A 35 25.68 -9.93 27.41
N PHE A 36 26.11 -11.09 26.91
CA PHE A 36 26.01 -11.44 25.50
C PHE A 36 24.57 -11.43 25.00
N GLU A 37 23.64 -12.02 25.76
CA GLU A 37 22.22 -12.02 25.38
C GLU A 37 21.65 -10.60 25.32
N LYS A 38 22.05 -9.72 26.25
CA LYS A 38 21.63 -8.32 26.28
C LYS A 38 22.16 -7.54 25.07
N GLU A 39 23.47 -7.58 24.82
CA GLU A 39 24.11 -6.87 23.70
C GLU A 39 23.59 -7.38 22.35
N MET A 40 23.44 -8.70 22.20
CA MET A 40 22.85 -9.28 20.98
C MET A 40 21.39 -8.86 20.78
N THR A 41 20.61 -8.79 21.85
CA THR A 41 19.21 -8.33 21.78
C THR A 41 19.13 -6.86 21.37
N GLU A 42 20.02 -6.02 21.89
CA GLU A 42 20.09 -4.60 21.52
C GLU A 42 20.47 -4.41 20.05
N ILE A 43 21.45 -5.16 19.55
CA ILE A 43 21.83 -5.16 18.13
C ILE A 43 20.65 -5.58 17.25
N LEU A 44 19.91 -6.62 17.65
CA LEU A 44 18.74 -7.08 16.90
C LEU A 44 17.61 -6.05 16.87
N ILE A 45 17.32 -5.42 18.00
CA ILE A 45 16.30 -4.37 18.09
C ILE A 45 16.68 -3.19 17.17
N ASN A 46 17.94 -2.78 17.19
CA ASN A 46 18.41 -1.69 16.34
C ASN A 46 18.34 -2.06 14.84
N ALA A 47 18.74 -3.28 14.48
CA ALA A 47 18.65 -3.77 13.11
C ALA A 47 17.18 -3.86 12.62
N GLU A 48 16.26 -4.31 13.48
CA GLU A 48 14.84 -4.32 13.17
C GLU A 48 14.28 -2.90 13.01
N ALA A 49 14.65 -1.98 13.89
CA ALA A 49 14.26 -0.57 13.81
C ALA A 49 14.75 0.08 12.50
N ASP A 50 16.00 -0.16 12.11
CA ASP A 50 16.56 0.32 10.84
C ASP A 50 15.84 -0.29 9.63
N MET A 51 15.49 -1.58 9.69
CA MET A 51 14.72 -2.24 8.65
C MET A 51 13.32 -1.60 8.50
N GLN A 52 12.63 -1.37 9.60
CA GLN A 52 11.32 -0.70 9.62
C GLN A 52 11.41 0.74 9.09
N LYS A 53 12.50 1.45 9.41
CA LYS A 53 12.77 2.78 8.88
C LYS A 53 12.93 2.75 7.36
N ASN A 54 13.72 1.82 6.82
CA ASN A 54 13.89 1.66 5.38
C ASN A 54 12.57 1.30 4.66
N VAL A 55 11.74 0.44 5.27
CA VAL A 55 10.38 0.15 4.75
C VAL A 55 9.53 1.40 4.72
N THR A 56 9.54 2.19 5.79
CA THR A 56 8.80 3.45 5.90
C THR A 56 9.29 4.47 4.87
N GLU A 57 10.60 4.60 4.68
CA GLU A 57 11.19 5.50 3.67
C GLU A 57 10.82 5.06 2.26
N ARG A 58 10.81 3.76 1.97
CA ARG A 58 10.33 3.24 0.68
C ARG A 58 8.85 3.56 0.45
N TRP A 59 8.01 3.38 1.46
CA TRP A 59 6.60 3.75 1.36
C TRP A 59 6.41 5.26 1.14
N ARG A 60 7.21 6.10 1.81
CA ARG A 60 7.21 7.55 1.58
C ARG A 60 7.69 7.91 0.19
N ALA A 61 8.71 7.23 -0.33
CA ALA A 61 9.23 7.41 -1.68
C ALA A 61 8.18 7.02 -2.74
N ASP A 62 7.50 5.89 -2.55
CA ASP A 62 6.41 5.46 -3.43
C ASP A 62 5.24 6.46 -3.42
N MET A 63 4.90 7.01 -2.24
CA MET A 63 3.86 8.05 -2.10
C MET A 63 4.27 9.44 -2.61
N THR A 64 5.57 9.73 -2.74
CA THR A 64 6.03 11.03 -3.27
C THR A 64 5.91 11.12 -4.78
N SER A 65 5.74 10.00 -5.47
CA SER A 65 5.40 9.97 -6.90
C SER A 65 3.96 10.42 -7.21
N ASP A 66 3.10 10.58 -6.20
CA ASP A 66 1.73 11.06 -6.36
C ASP A 66 1.71 12.56 -6.72
N SER A 67 1.80 12.85 -8.01
CA SER A 67 1.56 14.18 -8.55
C SER A 67 0.15 14.68 -8.19
N TRP A 68 -0.06 16.00 -8.18
CA TRP A 68 -1.38 16.60 -7.99
C TRP A 68 -2.42 16.02 -8.97
N LEU A 69 -2.00 15.77 -10.22
CA LEU A 69 -2.84 15.17 -11.24
C LEU A 69 -3.23 13.74 -10.90
N SER A 70 -2.29 12.91 -10.42
CA SER A 70 -2.56 11.52 -10.00
C SER A 70 -3.59 11.46 -8.86
N LYS A 71 -3.54 12.40 -7.92
CA LYS A 71 -4.51 12.49 -6.81
C LYS A 71 -5.91 12.94 -7.25
N ASN A 72 -5.98 13.74 -8.32
CA ASN A 72 -7.22 14.36 -8.79
C ASN A 72 -7.75 13.79 -10.10
N VAL A 73 -7.10 12.79 -10.70
CA VAL A 73 -7.51 12.21 -11.99
C VAL A 73 -8.95 11.69 -11.94
N ARG A 74 -9.34 11.04 -10.84
CA ARG A 74 -10.68 10.47 -10.67
C ARG A 74 -11.79 11.54 -10.65
N PRO A 75 -11.72 12.59 -9.80
CA PRO A 75 -12.70 13.68 -9.87
C PRO A 75 -12.63 14.49 -11.18
N LEU A 76 -11.45 14.65 -11.78
CA LEU A 76 -11.30 15.38 -13.04
C LEU A 76 -11.98 14.65 -14.21
N VAL A 77 -11.82 13.34 -14.32
CA VAL A 77 -12.51 12.52 -15.33
C VAL A 77 -14.04 12.60 -15.15
N LEU A 78 -14.53 12.60 -13.90
CA LEU A 78 -15.95 12.75 -13.63
C LEU A 78 -16.49 14.11 -14.11
N MET A 79 -15.80 15.21 -13.77
CA MET A 79 -16.18 16.55 -14.24
C MET A 79 -16.12 16.65 -15.76
N PHE A 80 -15.09 16.08 -16.38
CA PHE A 80 -14.94 16.06 -17.83
C PHE A 80 -16.11 15.35 -18.52
N LEU A 81 -16.50 14.17 -18.04
CA LEU A 81 -17.62 13.42 -18.60
C LEU A 81 -18.95 14.19 -18.46
N ILE A 82 -19.21 14.80 -17.30
CA ILE A 82 -20.42 15.62 -17.09
C ILE A 82 -20.42 16.83 -18.03
N PHE A 83 -19.26 17.48 -18.20
CA PHE A 83 -19.12 18.61 -19.12
C PHE A 83 -19.40 18.19 -20.58
N CYS A 84 -18.85 17.07 -21.04
CA CYS A 84 -19.14 16.53 -22.37
C CYS A 84 -20.63 16.20 -22.54
N THR A 85 -21.29 15.62 -21.54
CA THR A 85 -22.73 15.34 -21.61
C THR A 85 -23.56 16.61 -21.68
N MET A 86 -23.18 17.66 -20.96
CA MET A 86 -23.85 18.96 -21.05
C MET A 86 -23.71 19.56 -22.46
N LEU A 87 -22.54 19.45 -23.09
CA LEU A 87 -22.34 19.88 -24.48
C LEU A 87 -23.22 19.10 -25.46
N LEU A 88 -23.33 17.78 -25.32
CA LEU A 88 -24.19 16.95 -26.16
C LEU A 88 -25.66 17.38 -26.06
N ILE A 89 -26.15 17.70 -24.86
CA ILE A 89 -27.52 18.21 -24.65
C ILE A 89 -27.73 19.55 -25.40
N PHE A 90 -26.75 20.45 -25.39
CA PHE A 90 -26.85 21.71 -26.14
C PHE A 90 -26.83 21.51 -27.65
N ILE A 91 -26.10 20.52 -28.15
CA ILE A 91 -26.07 20.16 -29.58
C ILE A 91 -27.42 19.56 -29.99
N ASP A 92 -27.97 18.64 -29.19
CA ASP A 92 -29.28 17.99 -29.42
C ASP A 92 -30.44 18.99 -29.31
N ALA A 93 -30.36 19.96 -28.39
CA ALA A 93 -31.34 21.05 -28.26
C ALA A 93 -31.15 22.18 -29.30
N GLY A 94 -30.11 22.12 -30.14
CA GLY A 94 -29.66 23.17 -31.06
C GLY A 94 -29.75 22.82 -32.55
N GLN A 95 -29.21 23.71 -33.39
CA GLN A 95 -29.38 23.78 -34.86
C GLN A 95 -28.64 22.72 -35.71
N LEU A 96 -28.05 21.66 -35.12
CA LEU A 96 -27.31 20.64 -35.88
C LEU A 96 -28.13 19.35 -35.96
N ASP A 97 -28.44 18.91 -37.17
CA ASP A 97 -29.10 17.61 -37.44
C ASP A 97 -28.11 16.45 -37.25
N PHE A 98 -27.62 16.29 -36.01
CA PHE A 98 -26.67 15.27 -35.62
C PHE A 98 -27.40 14.14 -34.92
N LYS A 99 -27.86 13.16 -35.70
CA LYS A 99 -28.48 11.96 -35.16
C LYS A 99 -27.42 10.99 -34.63
N VAL A 100 -27.33 10.88 -33.30
CA VAL A 100 -26.52 9.86 -32.63
C VAL A 100 -27.25 8.52 -32.73
N GLU A 101 -26.57 7.44 -33.13
CA GLU A 101 -27.17 6.10 -33.13
C GLU A 101 -27.42 5.60 -31.69
N ASP A 102 -28.52 4.87 -31.49
CA ASP A 102 -29.01 4.44 -30.17
C ASP A 102 -27.98 3.61 -29.36
N ASN A 103 -27.10 2.87 -30.03
CA ASN A 103 -26.02 2.12 -29.39
C ASN A 103 -25.02 3.03 -28.68
N TRP A 104 -24.73 4.22 -29.22
CA TRP A 104 -23.81 5.17 -28.58
C TRP A 104 -24.46 5.86 -27.37
N VAL A 105 -25.76 6.14 -27.45
CA VAL A 105 -26.54 6.68 -26.33
C VAL A 105 -26.55 5.68 -25.18
N SER A 106 -26.87 4.41 -25.47
CA SER A 106 -26.91 3.34 -24.46
C SER A 106 -25.53 3.08 -23.85
N LEU A 107 -24.46 3.10 -24.65
CA LEU A 107 -23.09 2.96 -24.16
C LEU A 107 -22.72 4.12 -23.20
N LEU A 108 -23.02 5.36 -23.58
CA LEU A 108 -22.77 6.54 -22.75
C LEU A 108 -23.53 6.48 -21.43
N GLU A 109 -24.80 6.05 -21.44
CA GLU A 109 -25.61 5.88 -20.23
C GLU A 109 -24.95 4.89 -19.24
N ILE A 110 -24.59 3.70 -19.72
CA ILE A 110 -23.94 2.67 -18.88
C ILE A 110 -22.60 3.18 -18.35
N LEU A 111 -21.81 3.86 -19.19
CA LEU A 111 -20.51 4.41 -18.79
C LEU A 111 -20.65 5.49 -17.72
N LEU A 112 -21.62 6.41 -17.85
CA LEU A 112 -21.86 7.46 -16.87
C LEU A 112 -22.33 6.90 -15.54
N LEU A 113 -23.30 5.98 -15.55
CA LEU A 113 -23.80 5.31 -14.34
C LEU A 113 -22.68 4.59 -13.61
N THR A 114 -21.86 3.81 -14.33
CA THR A 114 -20.75 3.06 -13.74
C THR A 114 -19.68 3.97 -13.16
N VAL A 115 -19.28 5.05 -13.84
CA VAL A 115 -18.27 5.99 -13.34
C VAL A 115 -18.78 6.77 -12.11
N ILE A 116 -20.03 7.25 -12.14
CA ILE A 116 -20.64 7.96 -11.00
C ILE A 116 -20.74 7.03 -9.79
N ALA A 117 -21.27 5.81 -9.98
CA ALA A 117 -21.40 4.82 -8.91
C ALA A 117 -20.03 4.40 -8.34
N ALA A 118 -19.03 4.18 -9.19
CA ALA A 118 -17.68 3.84 -8.73
C ALA A 118 -17.04 4.99 -7.93
N TYR A 119 -17.20 6.24 -8.38
CA TYR A 119 -16.66 7.40 -7.69
C TYR A 119 -17.31 7.62 -6.32
N PHE A 120 -18.64 7.76 -6.27
CA PHE A 120 -19.36 8.06 -5.04
C PHE A 120 -19.55 6.83 -4.14
N GLY A 121 -19.78 5.66 -4.72
CA GLY A 121 -19.90 4.39 -3.98
C GLY A 121 -18.59 4.01 -3.32
N GLY A 122 -17.47 4.08 -4.03
CA GLY A 122 -16.13 3.81 -3.46
C GLY A 122 -15.78 4.76 -2.32
N ARG A 123 -16.10 6.06 -2.47
CA ARG A 123 -15.90 7.07 -1.41
C ARG A 123 -16.77 6.84 -0.18
N THR A 124 -18.01 6.38 -0.38
CA THR A 124 -18.94 6.06 0.71
C THR A 124 -18.44 4.85 1.50
N ILE A 125 -18.01 3.78 0.83
CA ILE A 125 -17.46 2.58 1.49
C ILE A 125 -16.16 2.89 2.24
N GLU A 126 -15.28 3.72 1.66
CA GLU A 126 -14.03 4.13 2.31
C GLU A 126 -14.29 4.87 3.63
N LYS A 127 -15.31 5.73 3.69
CA LYS A 127 -15.68 6.46 4.90
C LYS A 127 -16.31 5.56 5.96
N THR A 128 -17.12 4.59 5.55
CA THR A 128 -17.81 3.68 6.48
C THR A 128 -16.88 2.65 7.11
N ARG A 129 -15.85 2.16 6.40
CA ARG A 129 -14.87 1.18 6.95
C ARG A 129 -13.77 1.82 7.82
N LYS A 130 -13.64 3.15 7.81
CA LYS A 130 -12.68 3.89 8.65
C LYS A 130 -13.24 4.26 10.04
N LYS A 131 -14.54 4.03 10.27
CA LYS A 131 -15.17 4.03 11.60
C LYS A 131 -15.24 2.60 12.12
#